data_AF-A0A0C3JSY9-F1
#
_entry.id   AF-A0A0C3JSY9-F1
#
_cell.length_a   1.000
_cell.length_b   1.000
_cell.length_c   1.000
_cell.angle_alpha   90.00
_cell.angle_beta   90.00
_cell.angle_gamma   90.00
#
_symmetry.space_group_name_H-M   'P 1'
#
loop_
_entity.id
_entity.type
_entity.pdbx_description
1 polymer ?
#
loop_
_entity_poly.entity_id
_entity_poly.type
_entity_poly.pdbx_seq_one_letter_code
_entity_poly.pdbx_strand_id
1 'polypeptide(L)'
;MPPFADHKELYNTIDTTPLGNVPWDSFKLKYSGEHPMGAVPPWMDQTYEFWFCPAHSLIADMLANTEFNSEFNYTPYWDFSKDSKKQWYENFMSGDWAWMQVICISICPCMKAHAP
;
A
#
# COMPACT_ATOMS: atom_id res chain seq x y z
N MET A 1 -27.40 -2.07 20.57
CA MET A 1 -27.98 -1.67 19.26
C MET A 1 -26.84 -1.71 18.24
N PRO A 2 -27.00 -2.39 17.10
CA PRO A 2 -25.96 -2.41 16.08
C PRO A 2 -25.76 -0.99 15.50
N PRO A 3 -24.52 -0.62 15.12
CA PRO A 3 -24.22 0.71 14.59
C PRO A 3 -24.83 0.97 13.20
N PHE A 4 -25.28 -0.07 12.51
CA PHE A 4 -25.94 -0.01 11.21
C PHE A 4 -27.15 -0.94 11.18
N ALA A 5 -28.22 -0.55 10.49
CA ALA A 5 -29.44 -1.30 10.30
C ALA A 5 -29.26 -2.47 9.31
N ASP A 6 -28.40 -2.32 8.29
CA ASP A 6 -28.01 -3.38 7.36
C ASP A 6 -26.64 -3.13 6.69
N HIS A 7 -26.23 -4.04 5.80
CA HIS A 7 -24.97 -3.93 5.06
C HIS A 7 -24.95 -2.78 4.04
N LYS A 8 -26.11 -2.34 3.53
CA LYS A 8 -26.19 -1.23 2.59
C LYS A 8 -25.92 0.08 3.30
N GLU A 9 -26.45 0.25 4.52
CA GLU A 9 -26.15 1.41 5.36
C GLU A 9 -24.66 1.47 5.73
N LEU A 10 -24.03 0.32 6.02
CA LEU A 10 -22.58 0.22 6.23
C LEU A 10 -21.80 0.69 4.99
N TYR A 11 -22.07 0.12 3.80
CA TYR A 11 -21.33 0.46 2.59
C TYR A 11 -21.55 1.91 2.18
N ASN A 12 -22.79 2.42 2.23
CA ASN A 12 -23.07 3.83 1.97
C ASN A 12 -22.31 4.74 2.94
N THR A 13 -22.18 4.35 4.22
CA THR A 13 -21.43 5.16 5.20
C THR A 13 -19.94 5.19 4.86
N ILE A 14 -19.35 4.05 4.45
CA ILE A 14 -17.96 3.98 4.00
C ILE A 14 -17.76 4.86 2.76
N ASP A 15 -18.64 4.73 1.76
CA ASP A 15 -18.53 5.45 0.49
C ASP A 15 -18.79 6.97 0.62
N THR A 16 -19.61 7.38 1.59
CA THR A 16 -19.92 8.80 1.86
C THR A 16 -18.91 9.46 2.80
N THR A 17 -18.04 8.67 3.45
CA THR A 17 -17.02 9.21 4.34
C THR A 17 -15.99 9.98 3.50
N PRO A 18 -15.88 11.32 3.65
CA PRO A 18 -14.98 12.14 2.84
C PRO A 18 -13.51 11.99 3.25
N LEU A 19 -13.22 11.21 4.30
CA LEU A 19 -11.87 10.86 4.72
C LEU A 19 -11.30 9.78 3.78
N GLY A 20 -10.77 10.20 2.65
CA GLY A 20 -10.13 9.31 1.69
C GLY A 20 -9.87 10.04 0.39
N ASN A 21 -8.99 11.03 0.41
CA ASN A 21 -8.68 11.87 -0.75
C ASN A 21 -8.01 11.08 -1.90
N VAL A 22 -7.62 9.83 -1.65
CA VAL A 22 -6.96 8.98 -2.64
C VAL A 22 -8.00 8.11 -3.35
N PRO A 23 -8.28 8.36 -4.63
CA PRO A 23 -9.21 7.53 -5.39
C PRO A 23 -8.66 6.10 -5.57
N TRP A 24 -9.56 5.14 -5.67
CA TRP A 24 -9.24 3.81 -6.16
C TRP A 24 -8.71 3.90 -7.60
N ASP A 25 -7.68 3.12 -7.89
CA ASP A 25 -7.11 2.95 -9.22
C ASP A 25 -7.22 1.47 -9.63
N SER A 26 -7.16 1.19 -10.92
CA SER A 26 -7.23 -0.18 -11.43
C SER A 26 -6.31 -0.41 -12.60
N PHE A 27 -5.86 -1.65 -12.74
CA PHE A 27 -5.23 -2.10 -13.97
C PHE A 27 -5.70 -3.50 -14.34
N LYS A 28 -5.68 -3.79 -15.63
CA LYS A 28 -6.02 -5.11 -16.16
C LYS A 28 -4.77 -5.96 -16.23
N LEU A 29 -4.87 -7.18 -15.71
CA LEU A 29 -3.82 -8.18 -15.75
C LEU A 29 -4.35 -9.48 -16.34
N LYS A 30 -3.49 -10.14 -17.11
CA LYS A 30 -3.70 -11.49 -17.62
C LYS A 30 -2.43 -12.28 -17.35
N TYR A 31 -2.58 -13.56 -17.05
CA TYR A 31 -1.43 -14.46 -16.92
C TYR A 31 -0.59 -14.47 -18.20
N SER A 32 0.72 -14.28 -18.05
CA SER A 32 1.68 -14.18 -19.16
C SER A 32 2.73 -15.29 -19.17
N GLY A 33 2.60 -16.28 -18.27
CA GLY A 33 3.52 -17.41 -18.18
C GLY A 33 3.18 -18.54 -19.16
N GLU A 34 3.94 -19.64 -19.05
CA GLU A 34 3.70 -20.82 -19.88
C GLU A 34 2.41 -21.54 -19.49
N HIS A 35 1.66 -21.97 -20.51
CA HIS A 35 0.49 -22.80 -20.31
C HIS A 35 0.88 -24.27 -20.08
N PRO A 36 0.10 -25.02 -19.29
CA PRO A 36 0.29 -26.45 -19.19
C PRO A 36 0.07 -27.12 -20.56
N MET A 37 0.78 -28.21 -20.83
CA MET A 37 0.63 -29.01 -22.06
C MET A 37 -0.78 -29.61 -22.26
N GLY A 38 -1.64 -29.58 -21.23
CA GLY A 38 -2.98 -30.15 -21.24
C GLY A 38 -4.08 -29.08 -21.25
N ALA A 39 -5.17 -29.37 -20.54
CA ALA A 39 -6.26 -28.41 -20.39
C ALA A 39 -5.76 -27.14 -19.66
N VAL A 40 -5.93 -25.99 -20.30
CA VAL A 40 -5.59 -24.69 -19.72
C VAL A 40 -6.70 -24.27 -18.76
N PRO A 41 -6.38 -23.98 -17.49
CA PRO A 41 -7.36 -23.45 -16.56
C PRO A 41 -7.90 -22.09 -17.04
N PRO A 42 -9.21 -21.82 -16.92
CA PRO A 42 -9.81 -20.58 -17.41
C PRO A 42 -9.15 -19.30 -16.86
N TRP A 43 -8.60 -19.36 -15.64
CA TRP A 43 -7.95 -18.20 -15.03
C TRP A 43 -6.66 -17.77 -15.74
N MET A 44 -5.99 -18.67 -16.47
CA MET A 44 -4.79 -18.31 -17.23
C MET A 44 -5.15 -17.52 -18.50
N ASP A 45 -6.34 -17.73 -19.05
CA ASP A 45 -6.79 -17.07 -20.28
C ASP A 45 -7.62 -15.81 -20.08
N GLN A 46 -8.19 -15.66 -18.89
CA GLN A 46 -9.02 -14.52 -18.53
C GLN A 46 -8.18 -13.27 -18.20
N THR A 47 -8.75 -12.11 -18.52
CA THR A 47 -8.24 -10.83 -18.05
C THR A 47 -9.01 -10.42 -16.80
N TYR A 48 -8.30 -10.11 -15.74
CA TYR A 48 -8.86 -9.63 -14.49
C TYR A 48 -8.54 -8.16 -14.31
N GLU A 49 -9.48 -7.41 -13.76
CA GLU A 49 -9.24 -6.04 -13.31
C GLU A 49 -8.91 -6.06 -11.82
N PHE A 50 -7.73 -5.56 -11.49
CA PHE A 50 -7.26 -5.45 -10.12
C PHE A 50 -7.43 -4.02 -9.65
N TRP A 51 -8.22 -3.84 -8.59
CA TRP A 51 -8.49 -2.56 -7.96
C TRP A 51 -7.60 -2.38 -6.74
N PHE A 52 -7.00 -1.20 -6.58
CA PHE A 52 -6.12 -0.88 -5.47
C PHE A 52 -6.19 0.61 -5.11
N CYS A 53 -5.88 0.94 -3.86
CA CYS A 53 -5.59 2.32 -3.48
C CYS A 53 -4.07 2.53 -3.50
N PRO A 54 -3.55 3.54 -4.23
CA PRO A 54 -2.12 3.85 -4.23
C PRO A 54 -1.58 4.15 -2.83
N ALA A 55 -0.88 3.19 -2.23
CA ALA A 55 -0.39 3.27 -0.85
C ALA A 55 0.52 4.50 -0.61
N HIS A 56 1.32 4.87 -1.61
CA HIS A 56 2.16 6.08 -1.54
C HIS A 56 1.32 7.35 -1.38
N SER A 57 0.28 7.53 -2.19
CA SER A 57 -0.61 8.69 -2.10
C SER A 57 -1.34 8.72 -0.76
N LEU A 58 -1.77 7.54 -0.27
CA LEU A 58 -2.46 7.43 1.01
C LEU A 58 -1.55 7.89 2.17
N ILE A 59 -0.30 7.45 2.17
CA ILE A 59 0.67 7.86 3.18
C ILE A 59 1.04 9.33 3.04
N ALA A 60 1.13 9.87 1.82
CA ALA A 60 1.38 11.30 1.61
C ALA A 60 0.26 12.16 2.21
N ASP A 61 -1.01 11.77 2.01
CA ASP A 61 -2.15 12.46 2.60
C ASP A 61 -2.17 12.35 4.13
N MET A 62 -1.86 11.17 4.68
CA MET A 62 -1.73 10.97 6.13
C MET A 62 -0.62 11.84 6.72
N LEU A 63 0.53 11.97 6.04
CA LEU A 63 1.64 12.82 6.47
C LEU A 63 1.31 14.31 6.39
N ALA A 64 0.47 14.71 5.43
CA ALA A 64 0.03 16.10 5.29
C ALA A 64 -1.02 16.50 6.33
N ASN A 65 -1.75 15.54 6.91
CA ASN A 65 -2.75 15.79 7.93
C ASN A 65 -2.14 15.72 9.35
N THR A 66 -2.11 16.88 10.03
CA THR A 66 -1.58 17.03 11.38
C THR A 66 -2.33 16.21 12.45
N GLU A 67 -3.57 15.79 12.17
CA GLU A 67 -4.33 14.92 13.09
C GLU A 67 -3.71 13.52 13.22
N PHE A 68 -2.97 13.07 12.20
CA PHE A 68 -2.25 11.80 12.25
C PHE A 68 -0.85 11.92 12.86
N ASN A 69 -0.49 13.09 13.39
CA ASN A 69 0.80 13.28 14.02
C ASN A 69 0.96 12.35 15.24
N SER A 70 2.04 11.57 15.27
CA SER A 70 2.34 10.58 16.31
C SER A 70 1.40 9.37 16.38
N GLU A 71 0.46 9.23 15.44
CA GLU A 71 -0.45 8.07 15.36
C GLU A 71 0.23 6.82 14.76
N PHE A 72 1.38 6.99 14.10
CA PHE A 72 2.18 5.87 13.59
C PHE A 72 3.67 6.21 13.53
N ASN A 73 4.51 5.17 13.45
CA ASN A 73 5.95 5.34 13.30
C ASN A 73 6.29 5.67 11.84
N TYR A 74 6.81 6.88 11.61
CA TYR A 74 7.24 7.34 10.29
C TYR A 74 8.60 6.80 9.85
N THR A 75 9.33 6.18 10.77
CA THR A 75 10.71 5.75 10.54
C THR A 75 10.71 4.52 9.65
N PRO A 76 11.29 4.58 8.44
CA PRO A 76 11.48 3.40 7.63
C PRO A 76 12.38 2.40 8.35
N TYR A 77 12.04 1.13 8.27
CA TYR A 77 12.78 0.07 8.96
C TYR A 77 12.95 -1.14 8.06
N TRP A 78 14.01 -1.90 8.34
CA TRP A 78 14.38 -3.07 7.57
C TRP A 78 14.51 -4.25 8.50
N ASP A 79 13.45 -5.05 8.60
CA ASP A 79 13.41 -6.21 9.49
C ASP A 79 13.58 -7.53 8.71
N PHE A 80 14.33 -8.47 9.29
CA PHE A 80 14.67 -9.74 8.69
C PHE A 80 14.29 -10.90 9.59
N SER A 81 13.75 -11.95 8.98
CA SER A 81 13.62 -13.26 9.61
C SER A 81 14.97 -13.71 10.15
N LYS A 82 15.01 -14.03 11.44
CA LYS A 82 16.23 -14.56 12.10
C LYS A 82 16.77 -15.82 11.41
N ASP A 83 15.89 -16.62 10.83
CA ASP A 83 16.24 -17.95 10.31
C ASP A 83 16.46 -17.99 8.79
N SER A 84 15.77 -17.12 8.03
CA SER A 84 15.73 -17.24 6.56
C SER A 84 16.40 -16.10 5.79
N LYS A 85 16.89 -15.06 6.49
CA LYS A 85 17.40 -13.80 5.87
C LYS A 85 16.39 -13.15 4.92
N LYS A 86 15.12 -13.54 4.97
CA LYS A 86 14.04 -12.90 4.21
C LYS A 86 13.56 -11.68 4.97
N GLN A 87 13.41 -10.58 4.25
CA GLN A 87 12.83 -9.36 4.78
C GLN A 87 11.36 -9.59 5.13
N TRP A 88 10.92 -9.00 6.24
CA TRP A 88 9.54 -8.98 6.67
C TRP A 88 8.90 -7.67 6.22
N TYR A 89 7.77 -7.79 5.52
CA TYR A 89 6.96 -6.66 5.09
C TYR A 89 5.66 -6.67 5.89
N GLU A 90 5.41 -5.61 6.65
CA GLU A 90 4.24 -5.47 7.51
C GLU A 90 3.42 -4.22 7.15
N ASN A 91 4.10 -3.10 6.94
CA ASN A 91 3.46 -1.82 6.61
C ASN A 91 4.30 -1.02 5.60
N PHE A 92 3.80 0.15 5.20
CA PHE A 92 4.48 0.98 4.19
C PHE A 92 5.94 1.31 4.54
N MET A 93 6.25 1.51 5.84
CA MET A 93 7.60 1.86 6.30
C MET A 93 8.58 0.68 6.29
N SER A 94 8.09 -0.56 6.21
CA SER A 94 8.92 -1.76 5.96
C SER A 94 9.26 -1.97 4.48
N GLY A 95 8.67 -1.17 3.58
CA GLY A 95 8.83 -1.28 2.15
C GLY A 95 10.16 -0.72 1.66
N ASP A 96 10.68 -1.32 0.58
CA ASP A 96 11.97 -0.93 -0.01
C ASP A 96 11.98 0.55 -0.42
N TRP A 97 10.85 1.06 -0.92
CA TRP A 97 10.72 2.48 -1.29
C TRP A 97 11.00 3.41 -0.10
N ALA A 98 10.41 3.13 1.07
CA ALA A 98 10.58 3.96 2.26
C ALA A 98 12.04 3.90 2.76
N TRP A 99 12.64 2.72 2.75
CA TRP A 99 14.05 2.53 3.10
C TRP A 99 15.01 3.28 2.16
N MET A 100 14.74 3.22 0.85
CA MET A 100 15.52 3.95 -0.16
C MET A 100 15.50 5.47 0.07
N GLN A 101 14.40 6.04 0.57
CA GLN A 101 14.37 7.48 0.90
C GLN A 101 15.42 7.84 1.95
N VAL A 102 15.57 7.04 3.01
CA VAL A 102 16.57 7.26 4.08
C VAL A 102 17.98 7.10 3.54
N ILE A 103 18.22 6.08 2.71
CA ILE A 103 19.52 5.88 2.05
C ILE A 103 19.87 7.11 1.19
N CYS A 104 18.94 7.56 0.34
CA CYS A 104 19.14 8.74 -0.51
C CYS A 104 19.49 9.98 0.31
N ILE A 105 18.78 10.24 1.42
CA ILE A 105 19.07 11.36 2.33
C ILE A 105 20.46 11.20 2.98
N SER A 106 20.82 9.99 3.40
CA SER A 106 22.10 9.73 4.07
C SER A 106 23.31 9.93 3.14
N ILE A 107 23.15 9.59 1.86
CA ILE A 107 24.21 9.63 0.84
C ILE A 107 24.28 11.00 0.15
N CYS A 108 23.15 11.72 0.01
CA CYS A 108 23.09 12.97 -0.74
C CYS A 108 23.20 14.20 0.18
N PRO A 109 24.33 14.95 0.18
CA PRO A 109 24.53 16.07 1.11
C PRO A 109 23.53 17.22 0.95
N CYS A 110 22.97 17.41 -0.25
CA CYS A 110 22.02 18.50 -0.51
C CYS A 110 20.64 18.27 0.15
N MET A 111 20.26 17.03 0.46
CA MET A 111 18.96 16.72 1.10
C MET A 111 19.02 16.73 2.63
N LYS A 112 20.20 16.76 3.24
CA LYS A 112 20.36 16.80 4.72
C LYS A 112 19.91 18.11 5.35
N ALA A 113 19.84 19.19 4.58
CA ALA A 113 19.50 20.52 5.07
C ALA A 113 17.98 20.76 5.22
N HIS A 114 17.12 19.81 4.84
CA HIS A 114 15.65 19.95 4.82
C HIS A 114 14.92 18.83 5.58
N ALA A 115 15.64 18.02 6.38
CA ALA A 115 14.98 17.12 7.31
C ALA A 115 14.32 17.94 8.44
N PRO A 116 13.05 17.67 8.80
CA PRO A 116 12.36 18.35 9.88
C PRO A 116 13.01 18.13 11.26
#